data_AF-A0A930H8S1-F1
#
_entry.id   AF-A0A930H8S1-F1
#
_cell.length_a   1.000
_cell.length_b   1.000
_cell.length_c   1.000
_cell.angle_alpha   90.00
_cell.angle_beta   90.00
_cell.angle_gamma   90.00
#
_symmetry.space_group_name_H-M   'P 1'
#
loop_
_entity.id
_entity.type
_entity.pdbx_description
1 polymer ?
#
loop_
_entity_poly.entity_id
_entity_poly.type
_entity_poly.pdbx_seq_one_letter_code
_entity_poly.pdbx_strand_id
1 'polypeptide(L)'
;FNQTLFHTVALGSLQPHLKSKKVILLVSPTWFKHSGVKKNDYALRFSETEYFAFMENKNVPLKTKKYVARRTEHLLSKNKSLQMKARMIDKVNLNDESNLLYGFERRHAFDKDKITVGAAMRFMMKNKKTPQKFERYTPDNFNWNGFLKEAYRDSEYKADNPFYMSNRVWRNKFRQVYPKMKDVRLNQNYNTSPEYNDLKAFLDIAKANDIKVKLILLPVNGRWYDYTGMTADKRVVVGQKIQKLANEYGADYTNMTEYSYNKYIVSDAVHPWNEGWVRINEKVAEFAHK
;
A
#
# COMPACT_ATOMS: atom_id res chain seq x y z
N PHE A 1 2.45 -3.98 -5.94
CA PHE A 1 3.46 -3.09 -6.54
C PHE A 1 3.40 -1.70 -5.95
N ASN A 2 2.20 -1.16 -5.71
CA ASN A 2 2.04 0.09 -5.00
C ASN A 2 2.61 -0.03 -3.58
N GLN A 3 3.63 0.78 -3.30
CA GLN A 3 4.27 0.99 -2.01
C GLN A 3 4.01 2.43 -1.55
N THR A 4 4.64 2.87 -0.47
CA THR A 4 4.22 4.10 0.21
C THR A 4 4.36 5.36 -0.63
N LEU A 5 5.37 5.48 -1.51
CA LEU A 5 5.52 6.67 -2.35
C LEU A 5 4.30 6.95 -3.24
N PHE A 6 3.64 5.92 -3.78
CA PHE A 6 2.40 6.10 -4.54
C PHE A 6 1.28 6.62 -3.64
N HIS A 7 1.18 6.08 -2.43
CA HIS A 7 0.19 6.54 -1.45
C HIS A 7 0.48 7.97 -0.98
N THR A 8 1.75 8.39 -0.93
CA THR A 8 2.16 9.78 -0.66
C THR A 8 1.67 10.72 -1.76
N VAL A 9 1.90 10.36 -3.04
CA VAL A 9 1.43 11.14 -4.18
C VAL A 9 -0.11 11.20 -4.19
N ALA A 10 -0.78 10.08 -3.99
CA ALA A 10 -2.24 10.01 -3.93
C ALA A 10 -2.83 10.81 -2.75
N LEU A 11 -2.21 10.75 -1.57
CA LEU A 11 -2.67 11.54 -0.42
C LEU A 11 -2.53 13.03 -0.72
N GLY A 12 -1.37 13.48 -1.22
CA GLY A 12 -1.16 14.88 -1.54
C GLY A 12 -2.01 15.38 -2.70
N SER A 13 -2.36 14.53 -3.68
CA SER A 13 -3.28 14.92 -4.76
C SER A 13 -4.74 15.01 -4.30
N LEU A 14 -5.18 14.07 -3.47
CA LEU A 14 -6.57 13.96 -3.02
C LEU A 14 -6.88 14.79 -1.78
N GLN A 15 -5.87 15.20 -1.00
CA GLN A 15 -6.05 15.89 0.28
C GLN A 15 -7.09 17.03 0.23
N PRO A 16 -7.11 17.93 -0.78
CA PRO A 16 -8.08 19.02 -0.83
C PRO A 16 -9.54 18.55 -0.94
N HIS A 17 -9.77 17.30 -1.35
CA HIS A 17 -11.08 16.71 -1.60
C HIS A 17 -11.48 15.67 -0.53
N LEU A 18 -10.64 15.41 0.46
CA LEU A 18 -10.96 14.47 1.53
C LEU A 18 -12.07 15.01 2.43
N LYS A 19 -13.25 14.39 2.34
CA LYS A 19 -14.39 14.71 3.23
C LYS A 19 -14.12 14.35 4.70
N SER A 20 -13.37 13.28 4.93
CA SER A 20 -12.95 12.83 6.25
C SER A 20 -11.46 13.13 6.44
N LYS A 21 -11.10 13.66 7.61
CA LYS A 21 -9.70 13.85 8.03
C LYS A 21 -9.10 12.59 8.65
N LYS A 22 -9.60 11.40 8.30
CA LYS A 22 -9.09 10.10 8.76
C LYS A 22 -8.63 9.27 7.58
N VAL A 23 -7.39 8.78 7.63
CA VAL A 23 -6.82 7.90 6.61
C VAL A 23 -6.21 6.67 7.27
N ILE A 24 -6.45 5.51 6.67
CA ILE A 24 -5.85 4.24 7.10
C ILE A 24 -4.88 3.80 5.99
N LEU A 25 -3.63 3.54 6.37
CA LEU A 25 -2.63 2.95 5.48
C LEU A 25 -2.33 1.52 5.93
N LEU A 26 -2.65 0.56 5.08
CA LEU A 26 -2.24 -0.84 5.27
C LEU A 26 -0.79 -0.99 4.79
N VAL A 27 0.13 -1.25 5.72
CA VAL A 27 1.56 -1.29 5.45
C VAL A 27 2.01 -2.74 5.38
N SER A 28 2.59 -3.16 4.26
CA SER A 28 3.19 -4.50 4.15
C SER A 28 4.64 -4.47 4.63
N PRO A 29 5.07 -5.39 5.52
CA PRO A 29 6.47 -5.43 5.96
C PRO A 29 7.46 -5.69 4.82
N THR A 30 6.97 -6.29 3.73
CA THR A 30 7.79 -6.71 2.59
C THR A 30 8.21 -5.56 1.67
N TRP A 31 7.66 -4.36 1.88
CA TRP A 31 8.04 -3.16 1.15
C TRP A 31 9.42 -2.65 1.57
N PHE A 32 9.82 -2.89 2.82
CA PHE A 32 11.03 -2.35 3.47
C PHE A 32 12.33 -3.09 3.13
N LYS A 33 12.41 -3.72 1.95
CA LYS A 33 13.67 -4.26 1.45
C LYS A 33 14.65 -3.15 1.11
N HIS A 34 15.95 -3.47 1.08
CA HIS A 34 17.02 -2.51 0.81
C HIS A 34 16.81 -1.69 -0.48
N SER A 35 16.33 -2.32 -1.54
CA SER A 35 16.10 -1.63 -2.83
C SER A 35 14.83 -0.78 -2.88
N GLY A 36 13.90 -0.90 -1.92
CA GLY A 36 12.57 -0.28 -1.99
C GLY A 36 11.78 -0.73 -3.22
N VAL A 37 10.88 0.11 -3.71
CA VAL A 37 10.10 -0.17 -4.92
C VAL A 37 11.01 -0.34 -6.15
N LYS A 38 10.72 -1.32 -7.01
CA LYS A 38 11.47 -1.49 -8.26
C LYS A 38 11.11 -0.39 -9.25
N LYS A 39 12.10 0.11 -10.00
CA LYS A 39 11.93 1.18 -11.02
C LYS A 39 10.85 0.86 -12.06
N ASN A 40 10.85 -0.36 -12.60
CA ASN A 40 9.85 -0.77 -13.59
C ASN A 40 8.43 -0.84 -12.98
N ASP A 41 8.31 -1.33 -11.74
CA ASP A 41 7.04 -1.39 -11.02
C ASP A 41 6.52 0.03 -10.72
N TYR A 42 7.42 0.97 -10.41
CA TYR A 42 7.10 2.39 -10.24
C TYR A 42 6.59 3.02 -11.54
N ALA A 43 7.36 2.90 -12.62
CA ALA A 43 7.00 3.45 -13.92
C ALA A 43 5.67 2.90 -14.45
N LEU A 44 5.36 1.62 -14.20
CA LEU A 44 4.10 0.99 -14.61
C LEU A 44 2.86 1.60 -13.92
N ARG A 45 3.04 2.17 -12.73
CA ARG A 45 1.95 2.64 -11.87
C ARG A 45 1.97 4.15 -11.64
N PHE A 46 2.94 4.86 -12.20
CA PHE A 46 3.03 6.30 -12.12
C PHE A 46 1.83 6.93 -12.83
N SER A 47 1.09 7.76 -12.10
CA SER A 47 -0.05 8.52 -12.63
C SER A 47 0.37 9.97 -12.87
N GLU A 48 0.33 10.39 -14.13
CA GLU A 48 0.65 11.77 -14.51
C GLU A 48 -0.34 12.75 -13.86
N THR A 49 -1.64 12.45 -13.87
CA THR A 49 -2.68 13.31 -13.30
C THR A 49 -2.56 13.45 -11.78
N GLU A 50 -2.29 12.37 -11.06
CA GLU A 50 -2.05 12.44 -9.62
C GLU A 50 -0.78 13.24 -9.32
N TYR A 51 0.26 13.10 -10.15
CA TYR A 51 1.51 13.83 -9.96
C TYR A 51 1.37 15.34 -10.22
N PHE A 52 0.64 15.73 -11.27
CA PHE A 52 0.26 17.14 -11.50
C PHE A 52 -0.48 17.69 -10.27
N ALA A 53 -1.56 17.03 -9.84
CA ALA A 53 -2.36 17.48 -8.70
C ALA A 53 -1.55 17.53 -7.39
N PHE A 54 -0.66 16.57 -7.15
CA PHE A 54 0.25 16.57 -6.01
C PHE A 54 1.20 17.77 -6.02
N MET A 55 1.83 18.05 -7.15
CA MET A 55 2.82 19.14 -7.28
C MET A 55 2.16 20.51 -7.25
N GLU A 56 0.94 20.65 -7.78
CA GLU A 56 0.15 21.89 -7.74
C GLU A 56 -0.45 22.17 -6.34
N ASN A 57 -0.66 21.13 -5.50
CA ASN A 57 -1.30 21.31 -4.21
C ASN A 57 -0.44 22.15 -3.26
N LYS A 58 -0.92 23.36 -2.91
CA LYS A 58 -0.23 24.30 -2.01
C LYS A 58 -0.14 23.82 -0.57
N ASN A 59 -0.99 22.88 -0.16
CA ASN A 59 -1.02 22.35 1.20
C ASN A 59 0.00 21.21 1.42
N VAL A 60 0.67 20.74 0.37
CA VAL A 60 1.77 19.79 0.50
C VAL A 60 3.05 20.55 0.86
N PRO A 61 3.72 20.24 1.98
CA PRO A 61 4.94 20.94 2.38
C PRO A 61 6.02 20.92 1.30
N LEU A 62 6.70 22.04 1.08
CA LEU A 62 7.74 22.17 0.06
C LEU A 62 8.86 21.13 0.21
N LYS A 63 9.27 20.84 1.47
CA LYS A 63 10.27 19.79 1.77
C LYS A 63 9.83 18.42 1.23
N THR A 64 8.53 18.13 1.33
CA THR A 64 7.93 16.87 0.89
C THR A 64 7.83 16.82 -0.62
N LYS A 65 7.44 17.93 -1.28
CA LYS A 65 7.47 18.02 -2.76
C LYS A 65 8.88 17.77 -3.29
N LYS A 66 9.90 18.44 -2.72
CA LYS A 66 11.31 18.25 -3.12
C LYS A 66 11.78 16.82 -2.91
N TYR A 67 11.35 16.16 -1.82
CA TYR A 67 11.64 14.74 -1.61
C TYR A 67 10.99 13.86 -2.69
N VAL A 68 9.68 14.01 -2.89
CA VAL A 68 8.90 13.21 -3.84
C VAL A 68 9.40 13.41 -5.28
N ALA A 69 9.78 14.63 -5.66
CA ALA A 69 10.38 14.94 -6.96
C ALA A 69 11.67 14.14 -7.21
N ARG A 70 12.66 14.25 -6.32
CA ARG A 70 13.92 13.50 -6.43
C ARG A 70 13.69 11.99 -6.47
N ARG A 71 12.76 11.47 -5.66
CA ARG A 71 12.46 10.04 -5.62
C ARG A 71 11.75 9.56 -6.87
N THR A 72 10.78 10.32 -7.36
CA THR A 72 10.06 10.05 -8.62
C THR A 72 11.03 10.05 -9.79
N GLU A 73 11.87 11.06 -9.92
CA GLU A 73 12.86 11.15 -11.00
C GLU A 73 13.83 9.95 -10.98
N HIS A 74 14.33 9.57 -9.79
CA HIS A 74 15.21 8.41 -9.64
C HIS A 74 14.53 7.10 -10.05
N LEU A 75 13.27 6.92 -9.65
CA LEU A 75 12.52 5.69 -9.92
C LEU A 75 12.07 5.59 -11.38
N LEU A 76 11.82 6.73 -12.04
CA LEU A 76 11.52 6.80 -13.47
C LEU A 76 12.76 6.73 -14.36
N SER A 77 13.97 6.55 -13.83
CA SER A 77 15.21 6.59 -14.63
C SER A 77 15.28 5.53 -15.75
N LYS A 78 14.45 4.48 -15.71
CA LYS A 78 14.31 3.46 -16.75
C LYS A 78 13.20 3.74 -17.78
N ASN A 79 12.39 4.78 -17.58
CA ASN A 79 11.37 5.24 -18.52
C ASN A 79 11.60 6.73 -18.80
N LYS A 80 12.37 7.02 -19.86
CA LYS A 80 12.81 8.39 -20.19
C LYS A 80 11.66 9.34 -20.48
N SER A 81 10.60 8.87 -21.14
CA SER A 81 9.40 9.67 -21.42
C SER A 81 8.75 10.15 -20.12
N LEU A 82 8.42 9.24 -19.20
CA LEU A 82 7.82 9.60 -17.91
C LEU A 82 8.78 10.43 -17.06
N GLN A 83 10.09 10.13 -17.09
CA GLN A 83 11.08 10.91 -16.35
C GLN A 83 11.14 12.37 -16.83
N MET A 84 11.09 12.62 -18.15
CA MET A 84 11.05 13.97 -18.70
C MET A 84 9.78 14.71 -18.30
N LYS A 85 8.62 14.03 -18.32
CA LYS A 85 7.36 14.61 -17.85
C LYS A 85 7.41 15.00 -16.38
N ALA A 86 7.91 14.11 -15.51
CA ALA A 86 8.07 14.41 -14.08
C ALA A 86 8.98 15.64 -13.88
N ARG A 87 10.13 15.71 -14.56
CA ARG A 87 11.05 16.87 -14.50
C ARG A 87 10.40 18.17 -14.95
N MET A 88 9.59 18.14 -16.01
CA MET A 88 8.83 19.31 -16.46
C MET A 88 7.89 19.78 -15.35
N ILE A 89 7.15 18.86 -14.73
CA ILE A 89 6.23 19.18 -13.63
C ILE A 89 6.98 19.75 -12.44
N ASP A 90 8.13 19.15 -12.09
CA ASP A 90 8.98 19.56 -10.97
C ASP A 90 9.51 20.98 -11.16
N LYS A 91 10.03 21.32 -12.35
CA LYS A 91 10.57 22.66 -12.65
C LYS A 91 9.53 23.77 -12.46
N VAL A 92 8.32 23.56 -12.97
CA VAL A 92 7.23 24.55 -12.85
C VAL A 92 6.82 24.73 -11.39
N ASN A 93 6.76 23.65 -10.60
CA ASN A 93 6.19 23.67 -9.25
C ASN A 93 7.20 23.84 -8.11
N LEU A 94 8.50 23.72 -8.38
CA LEU A 94 9.56 23.86 -7.37
C LEU A 94 10.52 25.02 -7.63
N ASN A 95 10.67 25.44 -8.90
CA ASN A 95 11.61 26.48 -9.30
C ASN A 95 10.90 27.71 -9.91
N ASP A 96 9.57 27.71 -9.97
CA ASP A 96 8.76 28.74 -10.63
C ASP A 96 9.16 29.00 -12.10
N GLU A 97 9.70 27.97 -12.77
CA GLU A 97 10.07 28.05 -14.18
C GLU A 97 8.80 28.02 -15.06
N SER A 98 8.61 29.03 -15.91
CA SER A 98 7.50 29.03 -16.87
C SER A 98 7.70 27.96 -17.95
N ASN A 99 6.65 27.19 -18.26
CA ASN A 99 6.65 26.26 -19.39
C ASN A 99 5.36 26.38 -20.20
N LEU A 100 5.48 26.81 -21.47
CA LEU A 100 4.35 27.06 -22.37
C LEU A 100 3.48 25.81 -22.63
N LEU A 101 4.04 24.61 -22.48
CA LEU A 101 3.34 23.35 -22.70
C LEU A 101 2.69 22.80 -21.43
N TYR A 102 2.95 23.38 -20.26
CA TYR A 102 2.48 22.81 -18.98
C TYR A 102 0.97 22.63 -18.93
N GLY A 103 0.21 23.66 -19.32
CA GLY A 103 -1.26 23.60 -19.35
C GLY A 103 -1.79 22.58 -20.35
N PHE A 104 -1.12 22.43 -21.50
CA PHE A 104 -1.47 21.44 -22.51
C PHE A 104 -1.22 20.01 -22.01
N GLU A 105 -0.03 19.73 -21.48
CA GLU A 105 0.34 18.42 -20.94
C GLU A 105 -0.58 18.01 -19.76
N ARG A 106 -0.88 18.96 -18.87
CA ARG A 106 -1.82 18.76 -17.77
C ARG A 106 -3.20 18.35 -18.28
N ARG A 107 -3.73 19.06 -19.28
CA ARG A 107 -5.03 18.74 -19.89
C ARG A 107 -5.00 17.41 -20.63
N HIS A 108 -3.94 17.14 -21.37
CA HIS A 108 -3.74 15.89 -22.09
C HIS A 108 -3.73 14.68 -21.14
N ALA A 109 -2.99 14.77 -20.02
CA ALA A 109 -2.99 13.74 -18.99
C ALA A 109 -4.40 13.48 -18.43
N PHE A 110 -5.14 14.56 -18.13
CA PHE A 110 -6.51 14.47 -17.62
C PHE A 110 -7.48 13.83 -18.61
N ASP A 111 -7.45 14.27 -19.87
CA ASP A 111 -8.34 13.73 -20.92
C ASP A 111 -8.04 12.26 -21.22
N LYS A 112 -6.76 11.88 -21.25
CA LYS A 112 -6.31 10.48 -21.38
C LYS A 112 -6.87 9.62 -20.25
N ASP A 113 -6.76 10.05 -19.00
CA ASP A 113 -7.27 9.29 -17.86
C ASP A 113 -8.80 9.21 -17.87
N LYS A 114 -9.49 10.31 -18.14
CA LYS A 114 -10.95 10.36 -18.24
C LYS A 114 -11.47 9.37 -19.30
N ILE A 115 -10.83 9.30 -20.45
CA ILE A 115 -11.20 8.37 -21.53
C ILE A 115 -10.89 6.93 -21.11
N THR A 116 -9.65 6.65 -20.73
CA THR A 116 -9.18 5.27 -20.48
C THR A 116 -9.77 4.66 -19.21
N VAL A 117 -9.72 5.37 -18.09
CA VAL A 117 -10.32 4.92 -16.81
C VAL A 117 -11.83 4.90 -16.93
N GLY A 118 -12.45 5.91 -17.57
CA GLY A 118 -13.88 5.96 -17.79
C GLY A 118 -14.40 4.81 -18.66
N ALA A 119 -13.66 4.42 -19.71
CA ALA A 119 -13.98 3.26 -20.53
C ALA A 119 -13.78 1.94 -19.76
N ALA A 120 -12.66 1.80 -19.06
CA ALA A 120 -12.37 0.62 -18.25
C ALA A 120 -13.42 0.41 -17.14
N MET A 121 -13.80 1.47 -16.42
CA MET A 121 -14.85 1.41 -15.39
C MET A 121 -16.20 1.03 -16.00
N ARG A 122 -16.60 1.61 -17.14
CA ARG A 122 -17.83 1.21 -17.84
C ARG A 122 -17.81 -0.27 -18.21
N PHE A 123 -16.69 -0.76 -18.75
CA PHE A 123 -16.54 -2.17 -19.10
C PHE A 123 -16.60 -3.10 -17.88
N MET A 124 -15.86 -2.77 -16.81
CA MET A 124 -15.86 -3.55 -15.57
C MET A 124 -17.23 -3.56 -14.88
N MET A 125 -17.96 -2.44 -14.92
CA MET A 125 -19.27 -2.32 -14.30
C MET A 125 -20.39 -2.96 -15.14
N LYS A 126 -20.22 -3.10 -16.46
CA LYS A 126 -21.22 -3.67 -17.37
C LYS A 126 -21.73 -5.06 -16.94
N ASN A 127 -20.84 -5.88 -16.37
CA ASN A 127 -21.14 -7.26 -15.96
C ASN A 127 -21.08 -7.47 -14.44
N LYS A 128 -20.96 -6.40 -13.65
CA LYS A 128 -20.78 -6.52 -12.21
C LYS A 128 -22.15 -6.74 -11.56
N LYS A 129 -22.44 -7.98 -11.19
CA LYS A 129 -23.61 -8.29 -10.34
C LYS A 129 -23.35 -7.73 -8.93
N THR A 130 -24.34 -7.04 -8.37
CA THR A 130 -24.33 -6.67 -6.95
C THR A 130 -24.19 -7.95 -6.13
N PRO A 131 -23.27 -8.01 -5.13
CA PRO A 131 -23.19 -9.16 -4.24
C PRO A 131 -24.58 -9.45 -3.67
N GLN A 132 -25.08 -10.67 -3.86
CA GLN A 132 -26.49 -11.01 -3.61
C GLN A 132 -26.91 -10.89 -2.13
N LYS A 133 -25.95 -10.81 -1.21
CA LYS A 133 -26.16 -10.69 0.25
C LYS A 133 -25.09 -9.79 0.85
N PHE A 134 -25.26 -8.48 0.74
CA PHE A 134 -24.50 -7.54 1.56
C PHE A 134 -25.33 -7.24 2.80
N GLU A 135 -25.02 -7.91 3.92
CA GLU A 135 -25.60 -7.56 5.21
C GLU A 135 -24.89 -6.34 5.79
N ARG A 136 -25.67 -5.33 6.19
CA ARG A 136 -25.16 -4.13 6.84
C ARG A 136 -25.19 -4.34 8.34
N TYR A 137 -24.04 -4.60 8.93
CA TYR A 137 -23.90 -4.75 10.37
C TYR A 137 -23.81 -3.38 11.05
N THR A 138 -24.50 -3.21 12.18
CA THR A 138 -24.34 -2.07 13.11
C THR A 138 -23.26 -2.40 14.15
N PRO A 139 -22.61 -1.39 14.76
CA PRO A 139 -21.59 -1.62 15.80
C PRO A 139 -22.07 -2.53 16.93
N ASP A 140 -23.35 -2.41 17.33
CA ASP A 140 -23.94 -3.19 18.44
C ASP A 140 -24.16 -4.68 18.10
N ASN A 141 -24.10 -5.05 16.81
CA ASN A 141 -24.34 -6.41 16.33
C ASN A 141 -23.08 -7.09 15.78
N PHE A 142 -21.89 -6.51 15.97
CA PHE A 142 -20.63 -7.09 15.48
C PHE A 142 -20.08 -8.15 16.45
N ASN A 143 -20.29 -9.42 16.13
CA ASN A 143 -19.65 -10.53 16.84
C ASN A 143 -18.32 -10.90 16.16
N TRP A 144 -17.25 -10.16 16.49
CA TRP A 144 -15.90 -10.42 15.94
C TRP A 144 -15.44 -11.87 16.14
N ASN A 145 -15.70 -12.45 17.31
CA ASN A 145 -15.38 -13.84 17.59
C ASN A 145 -16.18 -14.82 16.72
N GLY A 146 -17.44 -14.50 16.42
CA GLY A 146 -18.27 -15.23 15.46
C GLY A 146 -17.65 -15.23 14.06
N PHE A 147 -17.30 -14.04 13.55
CA PHE A 147 -16.65 -13.92 12.24
C PHE A 147 -15.29 -14.60 12.18
N LEU A 148 -14.50 -14.59 13.25
CA LEU A 148 -13.25 -15.34 13.31
C LEU A 148 -13.50 -16.86 13.19
N LYS A 149 -14.52 -17.39 13.88
CA LYS A 149 -14.90 -18.81 13.77
C LYS A 149 -15.39 -19.16 12.36
N GLU A 150 -16.22 -18.32 11.76
CA GLU A 150 -16.70 -18.51 10.38
C GLU A 150 -15.55 -18.45 9.38
N ALA A 151 -14.69 -17.43 9.49
CA ALA A 151 -13.51 -17.26 8.66
C ALA A 151 -12.56 -18.46 8.74
N TYR A 152 -12.40 -19.05 9.93
CA TYR A 152 -11.63 -20.27 10.11
C TYR A 152 -12.29 -21.45 9.37
N ARG A 153 -13.56 -21.75 9.65
CA ARG A 153 -14.32 -22.85 9.02
C ARG A 153 -14.34 -22.74 7.49
N ASP A 154 -14.50 -21.52 6.96
CA ASP A 154 -14.50 -21.25 5.53
C ASP A 154 -13.17 -21.53 4.85
N SER A 155 -12.08 -21.57 5.62
CA SER A 155 -10.71 -21.74 5.11
C SER A 155 -10.22 -23.18 5.15
N GLU A 156 -10.72 -24.02 6.07
CA GLU A 156 -10.15 -25.33 6.40
C GLU A 156 -9.84 -26.18 5.16
N TYR A 157 -10.84 -26.41 4.30
CA TYR A 157 -10.67 -27.21 3.09
C TYR A 157 -10.17 -26.42 1.88
N LYS A 158 -10.16 -25.08 1.95
CA LYS A 158 -9.71 -24.20 0.87
C LYS A 158 -8.21 -23.89 0.97
N ALA A 159 -7.57 -24.28 2.06
CA ALA A 159 -6.22 -23.88 2.43
C ALA A 159 -5.40 -25.02 3.07
N ASP A 160 -5.59 -26.23 2.58
CA ASP A 160 -4.96 -27.43 3.11
C ASP A 160 -3.65 -27.76 2.37
N ASN A 161 -2.57 -27.08 2.77
CA ASN A 161 -1.21 -27.29 2.29
C ASN A 161 -0.21 -26.88 3.38
N PRO A 162 1.09 -27.23 3.27
CA PRO A 162 2.07 -27.02 4.36
C PRO A 162 2.21 -25.59 4.88
N PHE A 163 1.76 -24.60 4.09
CA PHE A 163 1.83 -23.19 4.45
C PHE A 163 0.46 -22.55 4.71
N TYR A 164 -0.64 -23.30 4.71
CA TYR A 164 -2.01 -22.78 4.88
C TYR A 164 -2.39 -21.65 3.90
N MET A 165 -1.79 -21.65 2.70
CA MET A 165 -2.15 -20.73 1.62
C MET A 165 -3.43 -21.21 0.94
N SER A 166 -4.09 -20.38 0.13
CA SER A 166 -5.20 -20.87 -0.69
C SER A 166 -4.73 -22.00 -1.61
N ASN A 167 -5.45 -23.12 -1.66
CA ASN A 167 -5.15 -24.28 -2.49
C ASN A 167 -5.00 -23.89 -3.97
N ARG A 168 -5.80 -22.93 -4.45
CA ARG A 168 -5.67 -22.37 -5.80
C ARG A 168 -4.32 -21.69 -6.01
N VAL A 169 -3.92 -20.83 -5.07
CA VAL A 169 -2.66 -20.09 -5.15
C VAL A 169 -1.47 -21.04 -4.97
N TRP A 170 -1.55 -21.95 -4.01
CA TRP A 170 -0.56 -22.99 -3.77
C TRP A 170 -0.28 -23.77 -5.05
N ARG A 171 -1.32 -24.38 -5.64
CA ARG A 171 -1.21 -25.19 -6.86
C ARG A 171 -0.64 -24.40 -8.04
N ASN A 172 -1.11 -23.17 -8.24
CA ASN A 172 -0.79 -22.41 -9.46
C ASN A 172 0.52 -21.62 -9.38
N LYS A 173 1.02 -21.30 -8.17
CA LYS A 173 2.16 -20.39 -8.00
C LYS A 173 3.27 -20.88 -7.09
N PHE A 174 2.98 -21.72 -6.10
CA PHE A 174 3.96 -22.09 -5.07
C PHE A 174 4.42 -23.54 -5.17
N ARG A 175 3.52 -24.50 -5.47
CA ARG A 175 3.81 -25.94 -5.44
C ARG A 175 5.01 -26.35 -6.29
N GLN A 176 5.19 -25.76 -7.47
CA GLN A 176 6.29 -26.12 -8.36
C GLN A 176 7.62 -25.46 -7.96
N VAL A 177 7.56 -24.27 -7.35
CA VAL A 177 8.76 -23.49 -7.05
C VAL A 177 9.25 -23.68 -5.63
N TYR A 178 8.38 -24.07 -4.68
CA TYR A 178 8.72 -24.13 -3.26
C TYR A 178 9.99 -24.95 -2.94
N PRO A 179 10.31 -26.08 -3.60
CA PRO A 179 11.54 -26.82 -3.27
C PRO A 179 12.81 -25.99 -3.50
N LYS A 180 12.77 -25.05 -4.46
CA LYS A 180 13.88 -24.15 -4.80
C LYS A 180 13.89 -22.86 -3.99
N MET A 181 12.86 -22.61 -3.18
CA MET A 181 12.69 -21.35 -2.44
C MET A 181 13.27 -21.41 -1.03
N LYS A 182 13.78 -22.57 -0.60
CA LYS A 182 14.43 -22.70 0.70
C LYS A 182 15.61 -21.73 0.77
N ASP A 183 15.66 -20.93 1.83
CA ASP A 183 16.80 -20.06 2.15
C ASP A 183 17.17 -18.95 1.13
N VAL A 184 16.37 -18.75 0.07
CA VAL A 184 16.66 -17.74 -0.98
C VAL A 184 16.66 -16.28 -0.48
N ARG A 185 16.20 -16.03 0.75
CA ARG A 185 16.17 -14.72 1.41
C ARG A 185 17.08 -14.63 2.64
N LEU A 186 18.00 -15.57 2.85
CA LEU A 186 18.92 -15.56 4.01
C LEU A 186 19.64 -14.22 4.19
N ASN A 187 20.12 -13.64 3.09
CA ASN A 187 20.91 -12.39 3.10
C ASN A 187 20.05 -11.11 3.03
N GLN A 188 18.72 -11.24 3.02
CA GLN A 188 17.83 -10.08 3.03
C GLN A 188 17.62 -9.59 4.46
N ASN A 189 17.49 -8.27 4.62
CA ASN A 189 17.07 -7.63 5.86
C ASN A 189 16.21 -6.39 5.55
N TYR A 190 15.52 -5.90 6.57
CA TYR A 190 14.64 -4.72 6.48
C TYR A 190 15.15 -3.54 7.32
N ASN A 191 16.43 -3.54 7.68
CA ASN A 191 17.03 -2.49 8.51
C ASN A 191 17.11 -1.16 7.76
N THR A 192 17.56 -1.18 6.52
CA THR A 192 17.73 0.03 5.71
C THR A 192 16.85 -0.09 4.48
N SER A 193 15.97 0.89 4.28
CA SER A 193 15.11 0.95 3.10
C SER A 193 14.71 2.39 2.78
N PRO A 194 14.67 2.77 1.49
CA PRO A 194 14.08 4.03 1.06
C PRO A 194 12.60 4.17 1.49
N GLU A 195 11.89 3.04 1.65
CA GLU A 195 10.48 2.96 2.02
C GLU A 195 10.16 3.65 3.36
N TYR A 196 11.10 3.65 4.32
CA TYR A 196 10.90 4.39 5.59
C TYR A 196 10.81 5.90 5.36
N ASN A 197 11.58 6.42 4.40
CA ASN A 197 11.52 7.84 4.04
C ASN A 197 10.28 8.14 3.18
N ASP A 198 9.82 7.18 2.38
CA ASP A 198 8.55 7.30 1.65
C ASP A 198 7.36 7.39 2.63
N LEU A 199 7.40 6.61 3.72
CA LEU A 199 6.42 6.67 4.81
C LEU A 199 6.51 7.98 5.60
N LYS A 200 7.70 8.50 5.88
CA LYS A 200 7.84 9.84 6.46
C LYS A 200 7.19 10.91 5.59
N ALA A 201 7.40 10.86 4.28
CA ALA A 201 6.78 11.80 3.35
C ALA A 201 5.25 11.72 3.36
N PHE A 202 4.68 10.52 3.49
CA PHE A 202 3.23 10.33 3.68
C PHE A 202 2.74 11.01 4.98
N LEU A 203 3.43 10.77 6.09
CA LEU A 203 3.07 11.32 7.40
C LEU A 203 3.27 12.84 7.47
N ASP A 204 4.26 13.40 6.76
CA ASP A 204 4.47 14.85 6.64
C ASP A 204 3.27 15.55 6.02
N ILE A 205 2.68 14.98 4.96
CA ILE A 205 1.47 15.53 4.33
C ILE A 205 0.31 15.46 5.31
N ALA A 206 0.12 14.31 5.94
CA ALA A 206 -0.96 14.11 6.88
C ALA A 206 -0.90 15.11 8.03
N LYS A 207 0.27 15.27 8.66
CA LYS A 207 0.50 16.20 9.76
C LYS A 207 0.27 17.66 9.34
N ALA A 208 0.75 18.06 8.15
CA ALA A 208 0.56 19.42 7.65
C ALA A 208 -0.90 19.78 7.31
N ASN A 209 -1.79 18.79 7.25
CA ASN A 209 -3.17 18.94 6.81
C ASN A 209 -4.21 18.44 7.84
N ASP A 210 -3.78 18.25 9.08
CA ASP A 210 -4.59 17.75 10.20
C ASP A 210 -5.33 16.44 9.87
N ILE A 211 -4.66 15.55 9.13
CA ILE A 211 -5.18 14.22 8.79
C ILE A 211 -4.74 13.24 9.87
N LYS A 212 -5.70 12.68 10.60
CA LYS A 212 -5.48 11.56 11.52
C LYS A 212 -5.13 10.32 10.69
N VAL A 213 -4.00 9.71 11.00
CA VAL A 213 -3.53 8.50 10.31
C VAL A 213 -3.60 7.30 11.23
N LYS A 214 -4.06 6.17 10.69
CA LYS A 214 -3.80 4.84 11.25
C LYS A 214 -2.90 4.03 10.33
N LEU A 215 -1.80 3.54 10.88
CA LEU A 215 -0.90 2.60 10.23
C LEU A 215 -1.22 1.19 10.74
N ILE A 216 -1.59 0.29 9.84
CA ILE A 216 -1.81 -1.12 10.15
C ILE A 216 -0.70 -1.93 9.48
N LEU A 217 0.27 -2.41 10.26
CA LEU A 217 1.31 -3.29 9.75
C LEU A 217 0.75 -4.70 9.58
N LEU A 218 0.65 -5.15 8.33
CA LEU A 218 0.03 -6.42 7.96
C LEU A 218 0.88 -7.63 8.39
N PRO A 219 0.22 -8.76 8.73
CA PRO A 219 0.92 -10.03 8.91
C PRO A 219 1.44 -10.57 7.57
N VAL A 220 2.34 -11.54 7.66
CA VAL A 220 2.79 -12.36 6.52
C VAL A 220 2.52 -13.82 6.81
N ASN A 221 2.73 -14.69 5.83
CA ASN A 221 2.82 -16.12 6.08
C ASN A 221 4.16 -16.42 6.77
N GLY A 222 4.16 -16.48 8.10
CA GLY A 222 5.37 -16.70 8.91
C GLY A 222 6.10 -17.97 8.51
N ARG A 223 5.37 -19.07 8.30
CA ARG A 223 5.92 -20.38 7.87
C ARG A 223 6.65 -20.28 6.53
N TRP A 224 6.05 -19.60 5.56
CA TRP A 224 6.67 -19.39 4.25
C TRP A 224 7.93 -18.52 4.36
N TYR A 225 7.84 -17.42 5.10
CA TYR A 225 8.96 -16.50 5.23
C TYR A 225 10.15 -17.13 5.95
N ASP A 226 9.90 -17.90 7.00
CA ASP A 226 10.91 -18.68 7.71
C ASP A 226 11.56 -19.71 6.77
N TYR A 227 10.74 -20.47 6.02
CA TYR A 227 11.25 -21.43 5.02
C TYR A 227 12.16 -20.78 3.97
N THR A 228 11.86 -19.53 3.58
CA THR A 228 12.72 -18.79 2.64
C THR A 228 13.91 -18.07 3.29
N GLY A 229 14.12 -18.18 4.61
CA GLY A 229 15.28 -17.61 5.31
C GLY A 229 15.12 -16.16 5.82
N MET A 230 13.92 -15.58 5.71
CA MET A 230 13.58 -14.26 6.26
C MET A 230 12.74 -14.46 7.52
N THR A 231 13.37 -14.87 8.61
CA THR A 231 12.77 -15.29 9.89
C THR A 231 12.11 -14.14 10.69
N ALA A 232 11.32 -14.45 11.72
CA ALA A 232 10.61 -13.44 12.52
C ALA A 232 11.51 -12.36 13.13
N ASP A 233 12.69 -12.73 13.64
CA ASP A 233 13.71 -11.83 14.17
C ASP A 233 14.24 -10.85 13.11
N LYS A 234 14.36 -11.26 11.85
CA LYS A 234 14.73 -10.36 10.74
C LYS A 234 13.60 -9.41 10.36
N ARG A 235 12.34 -9.80 10.58
CA ARG A 235 11.15 -9.02 10.21
C ARG A 235 10.73 -8.02 11.31
N VAL A 236 11.02 -8.30 12.58
CA VAL A 236 10.56 -7.50 13.74
C VAL A 236 10.97 -6.03 13.67
N VAL A 237 12.14 -5.75 13.07
CA VAL A 237 12.67 -4.38 12.93
C VAL A 237 11.71 -3.45 12.19
N VAL A 238 10.91 -3.97 11.25
CA VAL A 238 9.93 -3.15 10.53
C VAL A 238 8.88 -2.59 11.49
N GLY A 239 8.36 -3.46 12.37
CA GLY A 239 7.38 -3.05 13.37
C GLY A 239 7.92 -2.00 14.34
N GLN A 240 9.16 -2.20 14.82
CA GLN A 240 9.84 -1.25 15.72
C GLN A 240 10.03 0.12 15.07
N LYS A 241 10.47 0.15 13.80
CA LYS A 241 10.71 1.39 13.06
C LYS A 241 9.42 2.12 12.72
N ILE A 242 8.38 1.40 12.30
CA ILE A 242 7.07 2.02 12.02
C ILE A 242 6.45 2.55 13.31
N GLN A 243 6.55 1.82 14.42
CA GLN A 243 6.06 2.32 15.71
C GLN A 243 6.75 3.62 16.12
N LYS A 244 8.08 3.71 15.94
CA LYS A 244 8.82 4.95 16.19
C LYS A 244 8.30 6.11 15.34
N LEU A 245 8.08 5.88 14.04
CA LEU A 245 7.52 6.89 13.13
C LEU A 245 6.10 7.27 13.51
N ALA A 246 5.26 6.30 13.90
CA ALA A 246 3.91 6.58 14.33
C ALA A 246 3.89 7.48 15.55
N ASN A 247 4.73 7.20 16.56
CA ASN A 247 4.86 8.02 17.76
C ASN A 247 5.36 9.43 17.43
N GLU A 248 6.38 9.57 16.57
CA GLU A 248 6.94 10.87 16.15
C GLU A 248 5.90 11.78 15.47
N TYR A 249 4.96 11.19 14.72
CA TYR A 249 3.94 11.92 13.97
C TYR A 249 2.55 11.91 14.63
N GLY A 250 2.39 11.26 15.79
CA GLY A 250 1.09 11.13 16.46
C GLY A 250 0.08 10.26 15.70
N ALA A 251 0.54 9.29 14.90
CA ALA A 251 -0.33 8.35 14.18
C ALA A 251 -0.74 7.17 15.07
N ASP A 252 -1.97 6.67 14.89
CA ASP A 252 -2.41 5.41 15.49
C ASP A 252 -1.66 4.26 14.79
N TYR A 253 -1.12 3.32 15.57
CA TYR A 253 -0.37 2.18 15.04
C TYR A 253 -0.90 0.86 15.57
N THR A 254 -1.11 -0.10 14.67
CA THR A 254 -1.40 -1.48 15.01
C THR A 254 -0.42 -2.41 14.32
N ASN A 255 0.29 -3.20 15.13
CA ASN A 255 1.17 -4.24 14.65
C ASN A 255 0.42 -5.58 14.59
N MET A 256 0.07 -6.05 13.39
CA MET A 256 -0.58 -7.35 13.23
C MET A 256 0.42 -8.49 12.95
N THR A 257 1.74 -8.25 13.01
CA THR A 257 2.72 -9.31 12.70
C THR A 257 2.70 -10.46 13.70
N GLU A 258 2.14 -10.27 14.90
CA GLU A 258 1.90 -11.34 15.88
C GLU A 258 1.06 -12.49 15.29
N TYR A 259 0.13 -12.18 14.38
CA TYR A 259 -0.73 -13.17 13.73
C TYR A 259 -0.06 -13.90 12.56
N SER A 260 1.22 -13.65 12.27
CA SER A 260 1.89 -14.22 11.08
C SER A 260 1.96 -15.76 11.09
N TYR A 261 1.79 -16.39 12.25
CA TYR A 261 1.75 -17.84 12.38
C TYR A 261 0.34 -18.41 12.53
N ASN A 262 -0.71 -17.58 12.54
CA ASN A 262 -2.07 -18.08 12.50
C ASN A 262 -2.34 -18.79 11.17
N LYS A 263 -3.14 -19.86 11.21
CA LYS A 263 -3.65 -20.47 9.97
C LYS A 263 -4.57 -19.45 9.29
N TYR A 264 -4.60 -19.46 7.96
CA TYR A 264 -5.59 -18.68 7.18
C TYR A 264 -5.52 -17.15 7.31
N ILE A 265 -4.49 -16.61 7.97
CA ILE A 265 -4.28 -15.16 8.12
C ILE A 265 -4.04 -14.46 6.77
N VAL A 266 -3.38 -15.15 5.84
CA VAL A 266 -3.08 -14.69 4.49
C VAL A 266 -3.37 -15.78 3.46
N SER A 267 -3.77 -15.38 2.25
CA SER A 267 -4.15 -16.28 1.14
C SER A 267 -2.95 -16.82 0.38
N ASP A 268 -1.80 -16.18 0.55
CA ASP A 268 -0.54 -16.55 -0.06
C ASP A 268 0.63 -16.20 0.88
N ALA A 269 1.70 -15.60 0.37
CA ALA A 269 2.81 -15.16 1.21
C ALA A 269 2.48 -13.91 2.03
N VAL A 270 1.59 -13.02 1.55
CA VAL A 270 1.46 -11.65 2.09
C VAL A 270 0.04 -11.06 2.07
N HIS A 271 -0.88 -11.57 1.24
CA HIS A 271 -2.18 -10.92 1.07
C HIS A 271 -3.18 -11.41 2.13
N PRO A 272 -3.77 -10.52 2.96
CA PRO A 272 -4.74 -10.89 3.98
C PRO A 272 -5.87 -11.76 3.43
N TRP A 273 -6.32 -12.71 4.23
CA TRP A 273 -7.40 -13.63 3.90
C TRP A 273 -8.27 -13.87 5.11
N ASN A 274 -9.58 -14.05 4.91
CA ASN A 274 -10.54 -14.52 5.91
C ASN A 274 -10.26 -13.92 7.29
N GLU A 275 -9.59 -14.66 8.20
CA GLU A 275 -9.18 -14.16 9.52
C GLU A 275 -8.46 -12.80 9.47
N GLY A 276 -7.50 -12.63 8.56
CA GLY A 276 -6.77 -11.39 8.37
C GLY A 276 -7.68 -10.21 8.01
N TRP A 277 -8.71 -10.43 7.19
CA TRP A 277 -9.68 -9.36 6.87
C TRP A 277 -10.61 -9.07 8.05
N VAL A 278 -11.04 -10.08 8.81
CA VAL A 278 -11.83 -9.86 10.03
C VAL A 278 -11.07 -8.96 11.01
N ARG A 279 -9.80 -9.29 11.27
CA ARG A 279 -8.94 -8.48 12.15
C ARG A 279 -8.66 -7.08 11.62
N ILE A 280 -8.39 -6.92 10.32
CA ILE A 280 -8.20 -5.59 9.72
C ILE A 280 -9.48 -4.76 9.88
N ASN A 281 -10.65 -5.34 9.59
CA ASN A 281 -11.93 -4.65 9.69
C ASN A 281 -12.25 -4.22 11.12
N GLU A 282 -11.91 -5.03 12.13
CA GLU A 282 -12.01 -4.65 13.54
C GLU A 282 -11.21 -3.37 13.83
N LYS A 283 -9.94 -3.32 13.41
CA LYS A 283 -9.08 -2.16 13.63
C LYS A 283 -9.47 -0.94 12.80
N VAL A 284 -10.06 -1.15 11.63
CA VAL A 284 -10.67 -0.09 10.83
C VAL A 284 -11.90 0.50 11.54
N ALA A 285 -12.78 -0.35 12.07
CA ALA A 285 -13.97 0.08 12.79
C ALA A 285 -13.60 0.86 14.05
N GLU A 286 -12.68 0.34 14.88
CA GLU A 286 -12.15 1.05 16.05
C GLU A 286 -11.68 2.48 15.69
N PHE A 287 -10.92 2.64 14.61
CA PHE A 287 -10.42 3.95 14.19
C PHE A 287 -11.48 4.87 13.61
N ALA A 288 -12.43 4.30 12.86
CA ALA A 288 -13.55 5.04 12.30
C ALA A 288 -14.40 5.68 13.41
N HIS A 289 -14.57 4.99 14.54
CA HIS A 289 -15.40 5.42 15.68
C HIS A 289 -14.66 6.20 16.79
N LYS A 290 -13.32 6.30 16.76
CA LYS A 290 -12.52 7.17 17.66
C LYS A 290 -12.64 8.68 17.37
#